data_AF-W6UG19-F1
#
_entry.id   AF-W6UG19-F1
#
_cell.length_a   1.000
_cell.length_b   1.000
_cell.length_c   1.000
_cell.angle_alpha   90.00
_cell.angle_beta   90.00
_cell.angle_gamma   90.00
#
_symmetry.space_group_name_H-M   'P 1'
#
loop_
_entity.id
_entity.type
_entity.pdbx_description
1 polymer ?
#
loop_
_entity_poly.entity_id
_entity_poly.type
_entity_poly.pdbx_seq_one_letter_code
_entity_poly.pdbx_strand_id
1 'polypeptide(L)'
;MQPARHRTARDGKCKFDRSKVVTKVSKFVKVPEKSEDQLKLSLAKVGPVSVAIDASSLGFMFYEKGIYQDNTCSENDLDHGVLVVGYDADKTRQKYWIVKNSWGEQWGQRGYIWMARDKGNMCGIATMASYPLI
;
A
#
# COMPACT_ATOMS: atom_id res chain seq x y z
N MET A 1 -2.47 -14.15 21.17
CA MET A 1 -1.54 -14.96 20.34
C MET A 1 -0.19 -14.26 20.32
N GLN A 2 0.89 -14.91 20.76
CA GLN A 2 2.24 -14.39 20.56
C GLN A 2 2.63 -14.56 19.08
N PRO A 3 3.29 -13.58 18.45
CA PRO A 3 3.69 -13.71 17.06
C PRO A 3 4.74 -14.81 16.90
N ALA A 4 4.59 -15.65 15.86
CA ALA A 4 5.53 -16.73 15.57
C ALA A 4 6.97 -16.23 15.30
N ARG A 5 7.13 -14.94 14.95
CA ARG A 5 8.41 -14.26 14.73
C ARG A 5 8.33 -12.78 15.12
N HIS A 6 9.44 -12.26 15.64
CA HIS A 6 9.62 -10.84 15.93
C HIS A 6 10.43 -10.15 14.82
N ARG A 7 10.08 -8.91 14.46
CA ARG A 7 10.80 -8.09 13.46
C ARG A 7 12.06 -7.51 14.10
N THR A 8 13.23 -7.68 13.47
CA THR A 8 14.52 -7.16 13.98
C THR A 8 14.99 -5.89 13.27
N ALA A 9 14.36 -5.52 12.16
CA ALA A 9 14.75 -4.38 11.30
C ALA A 9 16.23 -4.40 10.83
N ARG A 10 16.83 -5.58 10.76
CA ARG A 10 18.20 -5.82 10.28
C ARG A 10 18.27 -7.17 9.58
N ASP A 11 19.16 -7.28 8.61
CA ASP A 11 19.43 -8.55 7.93
C ASP A 11 19.95 -9.60 8.91
N GLY A 12 19.63 -10.86 8.63
CA GLY A 12 20.02 -11.98 9.47
C GLY A 12 19.74 -13.32 8.80
N LYS A 13 20.14 -14.40 9.45
CA LYS A 13 19.91 -15.75 8.94
C LYS A 13 18.41 -16.07 8.92
N CYS A 14 17.94 -16.73 7.88
CA CYS A 14 16.58 -17.27 7.82
C CYS A 14 16.37 -18.25 8.97
N LYS A 15 15.36 -17.99 9.80
CA LYS A 15 15.01 -18.86 10.93
C LYS A 15 13.74 -19.68 10.66
N PHE A 16 13.34 -19.89 9.39
CA PHE A 16 12.06 -20.52 9.01
C PHE A 16 11.81 -21.81 9.78
N ASP A 17 10.58 -22.00 10.27
CA ASP A 17 10.17 -23.15 11.08
C ASP A 17 8.81 -23.63 10.56
N ARG A 18 8.81 -24.82 9.94
CA ARG A 18 7.64 -25.42 9.31
C ARG A 18 6.52 -25.68 10.32
N SER A 19 6.84 -25.89 11.59
CA SER A 19 5.84 -26.14 12.64
C SER A 19 5.07 -24.88 13.06
N LYS A 20 5.59 -23.69 12.71
CA LYS A 20 5.01 -22.38 13.08
C LYS A 20 4.35 -21.65 11.91
N VAL A 21 4.02 -22.37 10.83
CA VAL A 21 3.36 -21.80 9.65
C VAL A 21 1.92 -21.38 10.03
N VAL A 22 1.61 -20.10 9.83
CA VAL A 22 0.26 -19.54 10.09
C VAL A 22 -0.65 -19.63 8.86
N THR A 23 -0.08 -19.48 7.67
CA THR A 23 -0.81 -19.59 6.40
C THR A 23 0.13 -20.02 5.27
N LYS A 24 -0.45 -20.48 4.16
CA LYS A 24 0.26 -20.79 2.91
C LYS A 24 -0.30 -19.89 1.81
N VAL A 25 0.55 -19.50 0.87
CA VAL A 25 0.12 -18.76 -0.32
C VAL A 25 0.16 -19.73 -1.49
N SER A 26 -0.98 -19.95 -2.14
CA SER A 26 -1.05 -20.83 -3.31
C SER A 26 -0.52 -20.12 -4.55
N LYS A 27 -0.89 -18.85 -4.76
CA LYS A 27 -0.55 -18.03 -5.93
C LYS A 27 -0.61 -16.55 -5.56
N PHE A 28 -0.15 -15.68 -6.44
CA PHE A 28 -0.44 -14.25 -6.38
C PHE A 28 -1.05 -13.81 -7.71
N VAL A 29 -1.87 -12.76 -7.65
CA VAL A 29 -2.48 -12.15 -8.82
C VAL A 29 -1.93 -10.74 -8.95
N LYS A 30 -1.42 -10.41 -10.15
CA LYS A 30 -1.08 -9.04 -10.51
C LYS A 30 -2.36 -8.33 -10.98
N VAL A 31 -2.59 -7.14 -10.45
CA VAL A 31 -3.62 -6.24 -10.98
C VAL A 31 -3.09 -5.65 -12.30
N PRO A 32 -3.93 -5.48 -13.33
CA PRO A 32 -3.53 -4.79 -14.56
C PRO A 32 -2.86 -3.44 -14.27
N GLU A 33 -1.68 -3.25 -14.84
CA GLU A 33 -0.84 -2.08 -14.56
C GLU A 33 -1.55 -0.78 -14.92
N LYS A 34 -1.32 0.24 -14.10
CA LYS A 34 -1.85 1.61 -14.23
C LYS A 34 -3.38 1.71 -14.20
N SER A 35 -4.09 0.62 -13.87
CA SER A 35 -5.55 0.60 -13.81
C SER A 35 -6.09 0.79 -12.39
N GLU A 36 -6.37 2.05 -12.04
CA GLU A 36 -7.01 2.40 -10.76
C GLU A 36 -8.39 1.72 -10.59
N ASP A 37 -9.12 1.50 -11.69
CA ASP A 37 -10.40 0.78 -11.66
C ASP A 37 -10.23 -0.70 -11.28
N GLN A 38 -9.20 -1.37 -11.82
CA GLN A 38 -8.93 -2.77 -11.48
C GLN A 38 -8.36 -2.91 -10.06
N LEU A 39 -7.58 -1.92 -9.59
CA LEU A 39 -7.16 -1.85 -8.20
C LEU A 39 -8.38 -1.72 -7.26
N LYS A 40 -9.31 -0.81 -7.58
CA LYS A 40 -10.56 -0.63 -6.83
C LYS A 40 -11.39 -1.91 -6.80
N LEU A 41 -11.54 -2.55 -7.96
CA LEU A 41 -12.29 -3.80 -8.10
C LEU A 41 -11.66 -4.93 -7.28
N SER A 42 -10.32 -5.03 -7.29
CA SER A 42 -9.57 -6.00 -6.50
C SER A 42 -9.78 -5.78 -5.00
N LEU A 43 -9.74 -4.53 -4.54
CA LEU A 43 -10.05 -4.19 -3.15
C LEU A 43 -11.47 -4.61 -2.75
N ALA A 44 -12.46 -4.35 -3.61
CA ALA A 44 -13.85 -4.67 -3.33
C ALA A 44 -14.13 -6.19 -3.31
N LYS A 45 -13.43 -6.97 -4.15
CA LYS A 45 -13.67 -8.41 -4.30
C LYS A 45 -12.82 -9.28 -3.39
N VAL A 46 -11.61 -8.84 -3.09
CA VAL A 46 -10.59 -9.68 -2.44
C VAL A 46 -10.19 -9.11 -1.07
N GLY A 47 -10.11 -7.79 -0.94
CA GLY A 47 -9.60 -7.11 0.24
C GLY A 47 -8.28 -6.38 -0.04
N PRO A 48 -7.44 -6.12 0.99
CA PRO A 48 -6.25 -5.29 0.85
C PRO A 48 -5.30 -5.73 -0.27
N VAL A 49 -4.78 -4.76 -1.02
CA VAL A 49 -3.89 -4.98 -2.18
C VAL A 49 -2.54 -4.32 -1.91
N SER A 50 -1.46 -5.09 -2.09
CA SER A 50 -0.09 -4.57 -2.00
C SER A 50 0.23 -3.75 -3.24
N VAL A 51 0.79 -2.56 -3.05
CA VAL A 51 1.15 -1.64 -4.13
C VAL A 51 2.55 -1.08 -3.91
N ALA A 52 3.21 -0.67 -4.99
CA ALA A 52 4.39 0.19 -4.92
C ALA A 52 4.03 1.62 -5.34
N ILE A 53 4.68 2.60 -4.72
CA ILE A 53 4.53 4.03 -5.01
C ILE A 53 5.91 4.69 -5.10
N ASP A 54 5.97 5.87 -5.71
CA ASP A 54 7.05 6.84 -5.49
C ASP A 54 6.78 7.62 -4.20
N ALA A 55 7.64 7.44 -3.19
CA ALA A 55 7.60 8.10 -1.90
C ALA A 55 8.78 9.06 -1.68
N SER A 56 9.51 9.42 -2.74
CA SER A 56 10.74 10.22 -2.68
C SER A 56 10.52 11.69 -2.31
N SER A 57 9.29 12.20 -2.41
CA SER A 57 8.99 13.61 -2.19
C SER A 57 8.95 13.98 -0.70
N LEU A 58 9.38 15.21 -0.40
CA LEU A 58 9.29 15.76 0.97
C LEU A 58 7.84 15.85 1.46
N GLY A 59 6.89 16.04 0.54
CA GLY A 59 5.46 16.04 0.86
C GLY A 59 4.98 14.70 1.39
N PHE A 60 5.49 13.59 0.84
CA PHE A 60 5.22 12.26 1.38
C PHE A 60 5.90 12.07 2.73
N MET A 61 7.19 12.42 2.84
CA MET A 61 7.98 12.24 4.05
C MET A 61 7.34 12.90 5.28
N PHE A 62 6.81 14.11 5.12
CA PHE A 62 6.19 14.90 6.19
C PHE A 62 4.65 14.92 6.15
N TYR A 63 4.03 13.98 5.44
CA TYR A 63 2.57 13.88 5.43
C TYR A 63 2.01 13.68 6.85
N GLU A 64 1.02 14.49 7.22
CA GLU A 64 0.31 14.37 8.50
C GLU A 64 -1.16 13.97 8.35
N LYS A 65 -1.92 14.64 7.47
CA LYS A 65 -3.37 14.44 7.33
C LYS A 65 -3.94 14.98 6.02
N GLY A 66 -5.19 14.63 5.74
CA GLY A 66 -5.93 15.07 4.55
C GLY A 66 -5.63 14.22 3.32
N ILE A 67 -6.19 14.61 2.17
CA ILE A 67 -5.95 13.92 0.91
C ILE A 67 -4.62 14.41 0.34
N TYR A 68 -3.62 13.55 0.37
CA TYR A 68 -2.31 13.76 -0.24
C TYR A 68 -2.43 13.87 -1.76
N GLN A 69 -1.82 14.90 -2.30
CA GLN A 69 -1.67 15.16 -3.73
C GLN A 69 -0.27 15.66 -4.01
N ASP A 70 0.37 15.04 -5.00
CA ASP A 70 1.69 15.42 -5.44
C ASP A 70 1.79 15.17 -6.93
N ASN A 71 1.99 16.25 -7.70
CA ASN A 71 2.15 16.16 -9.15
C ASN A 71 3.62 15.98 -9.56
N THR A 72 4.54 15.89 -8.59
CA THR A 72 5.98 15.74 -8.82
C THR A 72 6.46 14.30 -8.67
N CYS A 73 5.66 13.44 -8.01
CA CYS A 73 5.98 12.02 -7.92
C CYS A 73 5.81 11.31 -9.28
N SER A 74 6.70 10.36 -9.53
CA SER A 74 6.75 9.54 -10.73
C SER A 74 5.72 8.41 -10.68
N GLU A 75 5.13 8.07 -11.83
CA GLU A 75 4.33 6.86 -11.97
C GLU A 75 5.18 5.60 -12.22
N ASN A 76 6.49 5.76 -12.48
CA ASN A 76 7.37 4.66 -12.90
C ASN A 76 8.57 4.47 -11.96
N ASP A 77 9.05 5.51 -11.27
CA ASP A 77 10.20 5.43 -10.34
C ASP A 77 9.74 5.00 -8.93
N LEU A 78 9.18 3.79 -8.85
CA LEU A 78 8.61 3.27 -7.61
C LEU A 78 9.71 2.82 -6.65
N ASP A 79 9.67 3.31 -5.42
CA ASP A 79 10.71 3.06 -4.41
C ASP A 79 10.17 2.52 -3.08
N HIS A 80 8.85 2.51 -2.88
CA HIS A 80 8.24 2.18 -1.59
C HIS A 80 7.04 1.25 -1.68
N GLY A 81 7.05 0.17 -0.90
CA GLY A 81 5.97 -0.82 -0.84
C GLY A 81 4.99 -0.53 0.30
N VAL A 82 3.70 -0.40 -0.04
CA VAL A 82 2.61 -0.08 0.90
C VAL A 82 1.38 -0.97 0.63
N LEU A 83 0.32 -0.79 1.42
CA LEU A 83 -0.90 -1.59 1.33
C LEU A 83 -2.12 -0.69 1.19
N VAL A 84 -2.83 -0.78 0.06
CA VAL A 84 -4.14 -0.15 -0.06
C VAL A 84 -5.14 -1.02 0.69
N VAL A 85 -5.88 -0.42 1.62
CA VAL A 85 -6.83 -1.12 2.50
C VAL A 85 -8.28 -0.70 2.25
N GLY A 86 -8.48 0.35 1.46
CA GLY A 86 -9.81 0.87 1.14
C GLY A 86 -9.74 2.08 0.22
N TYR A 87 -10.90 2.65 -0.05
CA TYR A 87 -11.07 3.87 -0.81
C TYR A 87 -12.35 4.56 -0.36
N ASP A 88 -12.40 5.88 -0.49
CA ASP A 88 -13.61 6.66 -0.18
C ASP A 88 -13.61 7.97 -0.98
N ALA A 89 -14.53 8.86 -0.67
CA ALA A 89 -14.55 10.24 -1.12
C ALA A 89 -14.93 11.19 0.02
N ASP A 90 -14.33 12.37 0.04
CA ASP A 90 -14.68 13.40 1.02
C ASP A 90 -16.02 14.09 0.69
N LYS A 91 -16.39 15.08 1.50
CA LYS A 91 -17.60 15.89 1.30
C LYS A 91 -17.58 16.70 -0.01
N THR A 92 -16.40 16.97 -0.55
CA THR A 92 -16.22 17.67 -1.85
C THR A 92 -16.24 16.72 -3.04
N ARG A 93 -16.49 15.42 -2.81
CA ARG A 93 -16.46 14.33 -3.81
C ARG A 93 -15.05 14.04 -4.32
N GLN A 94 -14.01 14.54 -3.66
CA GLN A 94 -12.64 14.18 -3.95
C GLN A 94 -12.37 12.76 -3.44
N LYS A 95 -12.04 11.88 -4.39
CA LYS A 95 -11.83 10.46 -4.13
C LYS A 95 -10.40 10.23 -3.63
N TYR A 96 -10.24 9.26 -2.74
CA TYR A 96 -8.94 8.87 -2.22
C TYR A 96 -8.84 7.37 -1.96
N TRP A 97 -7.60 6.87 -2.02
CA TRP A 97 -7.17 5.59 -1.51
C TRP A 97 -6.83 5.71 -0.04
N ILE A 98 -7.21 4.72 0.77
CA ILE A 98 -6.76 4.60 2.16
C ILE A 98 -5.57 3.63 2.14
N VAL A 99 -4.38 4.15 2.42
CA VAL A 99 -3.13 3.42 2.26
C VAL A 99 -2.45 3.29 3.62
N LYS A 100 -2.11 2.05 3.99
CA LYS A 100 -1.37 1.72 5.22
C LYS A 100 0.12 1.76 4.92
N ASN A 101 0.86 2.54 5.73
CA ASN A 101 2.30 2.64 5.66
C ASN A 101 2.97 1.73 6.72
N SER A 102 4.30 1.68 6.71
CA SER A 102 5.14 0.84 7.56
C SER A 102 6.09 1.64 8.47
N TRP A 103 5.94 2.96 8.51
CA TRP A 103 6.78 3.90 9.27
C TRP A 103 6.27 4.19 10.70
N GLY A 104 5.36 3.34 11.19
CA GLY A 104 4.79 3.45 12.53
C GLY A 104 3.59 4.40 12.61
N GLU A 105 2.90 4.37 13.74
CA GLU A 105 1.64 5.10 13.91
C GLU A 105 1.82 6.60 14.12
N GLN A 106 3.03 7.06 14.43
CA GLN A 106 3.34 8.49 14.61
C GLN A 106 3.45 9.24 13.28
N TRP A 107 3.60 8.51 12.16
CA TRP A 107 3.64 9.10 10.84
C TRP A 107 2.22 9.16 10.24
N GLY A 108 1.89 10.27 9.57
CA GLY A 108 0.60 10.44 8.91
C GLY A 108 -0.60 10.30 9.85
N GLN A 109 -1.71 9.82 9.29
CA GLN A 109 -2.97 9.62 10.02
C GLN A 109 -2.94 8.27 10.73
N ARG A 110 -2.23 8.20 11.86
CA ARG A 110 -2.04 6.96 12.65
C ARG A 110 -1.39 5.83 11.83
N GLY A 111 -0.37 6.15 11.04
CA GLY A 111 0.32 5.22 10.15
C GLY A 111 -0.32 5.03 8.78
N TYR A 112 -1.33 5.83 8.44
CA TYR A 112 -2.02 5.81 7.14
C TYR A 112 -1.87 7.13 6.40
N ILE A 113 -2.08 7.05 5.09
CA ILE A 113 -2.17 8.21 4.19
C ILE A 113 -3.40 8.05 3.30
N TRP A 114 -4.09 9.16 3.04
CA TRP A 114 -5.15 9.21 2.04
C TRP A 114 -4.58 9.76 0.74
N MET A 115 -4.27 8.91 -0.22
CA MET A 115 -3.70 9.34 -1.50
C MET A 115 -4.82 9.64 -2.49
N ALA A 116 -4.73 10.72 -3.25
CA ALA A 116 -5.76 11.03 -4.23
C ALA A 116 -5.95 9.90 -5.25
N ARG A 117 -7.21 9.62 -5.57
CA ARG A 117 -7.63 8.54 -6.46
C ARG A 117 -8.28 9.11 -7.72
N ASP A 118 -8.15 8.38 -8.82
CA ASP A 118 -8.60 8.75 -10.16
C ASP A 118 -7.91 10.07 -10.60
N LYS A 119 -6.61 10.16 -10.31
CA LYS A 119 -5.73 11.32 -10.59
C LYS A 119 -4.60 10.96 -11.55
N GLY A 120 -4.88 10.07 -12.50
CA GLY A 120 -3.91 9.64 -13.49
C GLY A 120 -2.82 8.76 -12.89
N ASN A 121 -3.17 7.80 -12.03
CA ASN A 121 -2.21 6.89 -11.41
C ASN A 121 -1.10 7.63 -10.63
N MET A 122 -1.51 8.66 -9.87
CA MET A 122 -0.61 9.52 -9.11
C MET A 122 0.34 8.70 -8.23
N CYS A 123 1.64 9.01 -8.32
CA CYS A 123 2.74 8.31 -7.66
C CYS A 123 2.82 6.81 -7.98
N GLY A 124 2.20 6.35 -9.07
CA GLY A 124 2.27 4.97 -9.55
C GLY A 124 1.48 3.96 -8.73
N ILE A 125 0.50 4.40 -7.94
CA ILE A 125 -0.24 3.53 -6.99
C ILE A 125 -0.89 2.29 -7.61
N ALA A 126 -1.22 2.32 -8.90
CA ALA A 126 -1.74 1.17 -9.66
C ALA A 126 -0.73 0.58 -10.65
N THR A 127 0.51 1.10 -10.72
CA THR A 127 1.57 0.60 -11.63
C THR A 127 2.00 -0.82 -11.23
N MET A 128 2.26 -1.07 -9.95
CA MET A 128 2.68 -2.39 -9.45
C MET A 128 1.79 -2.83 -8.28
N ALA A 129 0.61 -3.36 -8.61
CA ALA A 129 -0.36 -3.83 -7.62
C ALA A 129 -0.54 -5.36 -7.67
N SER A 130 -0.62 -6.01 -6.50
CA SER A 130 -0.84 -7.46 -6.41
C SER A 130 -1.46 -7.89 -5.08
N TYR A 131 -2.09 -9.07 -5.10
CA TYR A 131 -2.64 -9.70 -3.89
C TYR A 131 -2.38 -11.21 -3.89
N PRO A 132 -2.21 -11.84 -2.71
CA PRO A 132 -2.05 -13.28 -2.59
C PRO A 132 -3.40 -14.00 -2.67
N LEU A 133 -3.35 -15.25 -3.12
CA LEU A 133 -4.40 -16.25 -2.93
C LEU A 133 -3.88 -17.27 -1.90
N ILE A 134 -4.68 -17.52 -0.87
CA ILE A 134 -4.37 -18.42 0.25
C ILE A 134 -4.91 -19.81 -0.03
#